data_AF-A0A957N0B3-F1
#
_entry.id   AF-A0A957N0B3-F1
#
_cell.length_a   1.000
_cell.length_b   1.000
_cell.length_c   1.000
_cell.angle_alpha   90.00
_cell.angle_beta   90.00
_cell.angle_gamma   90.00
#
_symmetry.space_group_name_H-M   'P 1'
#
loop_
_entity.id
_entity.type
_entity.pdbx_description
1 polymer ?
#
loop_
_entity_poly.entity_id
_entity_poly.type
_entity_poly.pdbx_seq_one_letter_code
_entity_poly.pdbx_strand_id
1 'polypeptide(L)'
;AVALLYVPWLIVAAATLTGYGGNGTSPGAWRALQDAVGAFGVGTTFTGRPLLFWTAVALLLLGIGMWRLARGGDAQRRAAVFLLLYLGVPLAATWLSAQQRPIFDARYLVAAAPPFYLLAAAAVGETADRGWNRRTPLQFTSVTLLVLLLLGGVLGLQRHYVDPAFSKTRGWRELATSIDAMAAGLPPAQVRIAQNFPDPTLWYYYRGPVAHVVLPPAPHDADGAAATLAESAAADVRRVILPQQPAPGWDDADIARGALAASVYTEVTTRDVGVWPLFLYAGAPEDVPDARVDAAFVNGVTLDGAANLPDALVGGGYLTPTLFWTLPGTDAVSGDVNLADVKVSLQLLGPDGALLAQDDRPLLAQGRVDAAPHVTSYGLALPNVLAPGDYRLAAILYDATRADNARIATAAGADQVTLAQFTVAPRDGAAEEEER
;
A
#
# COMPACT_ATOMS: atom_id res chain seq x y z
N ALA A 1 -41.56 2.61 25.52
CA ALA A 1 -40.98 1.32 25.96
C ALA A 1 -39.83 0.88 25.06
N VAL A 2 -40.06 0.56 23.78
CA VAL A 2 -38.99 0.07 22.86
C VAL A 2 -37.83 1.06 22.70
N ALA A 3 -38.10 2.35 22.50
CA ALA A 3 -37.04 3.37 22.39
C ALA A 3 -36.16 3.48 23.65
N LEU A 4 -36.71 3.22 24.84
CA LEU A 4 -35.96 3.25 26.10
C LEU A 4 -34.95 2.09 26.20
N LEU A 5 -35.21 0.95 25.54
CA LEU A 5 -34.28 -0.17 25.47
C LEU A 5 -33.03 0.14 24.63
N TYR A 6 -33.08 1.16 23.78
CA TYR A 6 -31.94 1.61 22.97
C TYR A 6 -31.08 2.66 23.67
N VAL A 7 -31.52 3.25 24.78
CA VAL A 7 -30.80 4.33 25.47
C VAL A 7 -29.39 3.90 25.93
N PRO A 8 -29.17 2.71 26.55
CA PRO A 8 -27.82 2.29 26.92
C PRO A 8 -26.88 2.18 25.71
N TRP A 9 -27.39 1.72 24.57
CA TRP A 9 -26.63 1.61 23.33
C TRP A 9 -26.28 2.98 22.74
N LEU A 10 -27.17 3.96 22.87
CA LEU A 10 -26.89 5.35 22.45
C LEU A 10 -25.80 6.00 23.31
N ILE A 11 -25.73 5.69 24.61
CA ILE A 11 -24.65 6.15 25.50
C ILE A 11 -23.31 5.53 25.11
N VAL A 12 -23.28 4.22 24.83
CA VAL A 12 -22.07 3.53 24.37
C VAL A 12 -21.63 4.04 23.00
N ALA A 13 -22.58 4.23 22.07
CA ALA A 13 -22.31 4.72 20.74
C ALA A 13 -21.93 6.21 20.71
N ALA A 14 -22.30 7.01 21.72
CA ALA A 14 -22.07 8.45 21.73
C ALA A 14 -20.59 8.80 21.55
N ALA A 15 -19.67 8.12 22.24
CA ALA A 15 -18.23 8.39 22.11
C ALA A 15 -17.72 8.15 20.67
N THR A 16 -18.18 7.06 20.03
CA THR A 16 -17.86 6.77 18.62
C THR A 16 -18.53 7.77 17.68
N LEU A 17 -19.79 8.11 17.93
CA LEU A 17 -20.56 9.06 17.12
C LEU A 17 -20.03 10.50 17.24
N THR A 18 -19.38 10.87 18.34
CA THR A 18 -18.76 12.19 18.49
C THR A 18 -17.33 12.24 17.99
N GLY A 19 -16.53 11.20 18.21
CA GLY A 19 -15.10 11.17 17.87
C GLY A 19 -14.76 10.70 16.45
N TYR A 20 -15.66 9.99 15.76
CA TYR A 20 -15.38 9.47 14.42
C TYR A 20 -15.53 10.55 13.33
N GLY A 21 -14.43 10.85 12.63
CA GLY A 21 -14.37 11.85 11.55
C GLY A 21 -14.95 11.40 10.21
N GLY A 22 -15.23 10.10 10.04
CA GLY A 22 -15.77 9.52 8.82
C GLY A 22 -14.72 9.05 7.82
N ASN A 23 -15.04 7.98 7.08
CA ASN A 23 -14.22 7.40 6.01
C ASN A 23 -15.00 7.18 4.70
N GLY A 24 -16.17 7.81 4.60
CA GLY A 24 -17.07 7.73 3.45
C GLY A 24 -17.14 9.05 2.70
N THR A 25 -18.32 9.35 2.15
CA THR A 25 -18.55 10.57 1.36
C THR A 25 -19.72 11.39 1.93
N SER A 26 -19.90 12.62 1.43
CA SER A 26 -21.06 13.48 1.72
C SER A 26 -21.84 13.79 0.42
N PRO A 27 -22.47 12.78 -0.21
CA PRO A 27 -23.12 12.95 -1.50
C PRO A 27 -24.43 13.74 -1.37
N GLY A 28 -24.81 14.44 -2.43
CA GLY A 28 -26.16 14.97 -2.55
C GLY A 28 -27.22 13.86 -2.57
N ALA A 29 -28.45 14.17 -2.19
CA ALA A 29 -29.53 13.18 -2.00
C ALA A 29 -29.74 12.23 -3.20
N TRP A 30 -29.70 12.77 -4.42
CA TRP A 30 -29.86 11.97 -5.64
C TRP A 30 -28.70 11.00 -5.85
N ARG A 31 -27.47 11.44 -5.56
CA ARG A 31 -26.29 10.58 -5.66
C ARG A 31 -26.31 9.49 -4.58
N ALA A 32 -26.71 9.83 -3.35
CA ALA A 32 -26.91 8.87 -2.26
C ALA A 32 -27.93 7.78 -2.66
N LEU A 33 -29.05 8.17 -3.28
CA LEU A 33 -30.05 7.22 -3.77
C LEU A 33 -29.49 6.32 -4.88
N GLN A 34 -28.74 6.87 -5.84
CA GLN A 34 -28.07 6.10 -6.89
C GLN A 34 -27.10 5.07 -6.32
N ASP A 35 -26.25 5.49 -5.39
CA ASP A 35 -25.25 4.62 -4.78
C ASP A 35 -25.91 3.50 -3.97
N ALA A 36 -26.98 3.80 -3.22
CA ALA A 36 -27.73 2.80 -2.47
C ALA A 36 -28.47 1.80 -3.37
N VAL A 37 -29.27 2.30 -4.32
CA VAL A 37 -30.09 1.47 -5.21
C VAL A 37 -29.21 0.67 -6.17
N GLY A 38 -28.16 1.29 -6.69
CA GLY A 38 -27.16 0.64 -7.52
C GLY A 38 -26.44 -0.48 -6.77
N ALA A 39 -25.99 -0.23 -5.54
CA ALA A 39 -25.33 -1.23 -4.72
C ALA A 39 -26.23 -2.45 -4.44
N PHE A 40 -27.51 -2.25 -4.12
CA PHE A 40 -28.45 -3.36 -3.91
C PHE A 40 -28.82 -4.10 -5.18
N GLY A 41 -28.90 -3.39 -6.32
CA GLY A 41 -29.32 -3.97 -7.59
C GLY A 41 -28.18 -4.71 -8.31
N VAL A 42 -27.04 -4.05 -8.48
CA VAL A 42 -25.96 -4.48 -9.38
C VAL A 42 -24.56 -4.40 -8.76
N GLY A 43 -24.46 -4.10 -7.46
CA GLY A 43 -23.19 -3.92 -6.76
C GLY A 43 -22.54 -2.54 -6.99
N THR A 44 -21.28 -2.40 -6.60
CA THR A 44 -20.57 -1.10 -6.56
C THR A 44 -19.60 -0.88 -7.73
N THR A 45 -19.55 -1.81 -8.69
CA THR A 45 -18.58 -1.78 -9.80
C THR A 45 -19.03 -0.94 -11.00
N PHE A 46 -20.27 -0.44 -11.00
CA PHE A 46 -20.76 0.48 -12.03
C PHE A 46 -20.66 1.92 -11.55
N THR A 47 -20.09 2.79 -12.39
CA THR A 47 -19.97 4.23 -12.16
C THR A 47 -20.55 5.01 -13.33
N GLY A 48 -20.74 6.32 -13.19
CA GLY A 48 -21.19 7.20 -14.27
C GLY A 48 -22.51 6.78 -14.93
N ARG A 49 -22.56 6.81 -16.27
CA ARG A 49 -23.78 6.50 -17.06
C ARG A 49 -24.31 5.07 -16.86
N PRO A 50 -23.47 4.01 -16.84
CA PRO A 50 -23.94 2.67 -16.51
C PRO A 50 -24.68 2.58 -15.17
N LEU A 51 -24.19 3.25 -14.13
CA LEU A 51 -24.86 3.27 -12.83
C LEU A 51 -26.25 3.93 -12.90
N LEU A 52 -26.38 5.01 -13.68
CA LEU A 52 -27.68 5.66 -13.91
C LEU A 52 -28.70 4.71 -14.55
N PHE A 53 -28.26 3.96 -15.57
CA PHE A 53 -29.10 2.99 -16.25
C PHE A 53 -29.59 1.91 -15.27
N TRP A 54 -28.70 1.30 -14.50
CA TRP A 54 -29.07 0.26 -13.54
C TRP A 54 -29.94 0.79 -12.39
N THR A 55 -29.67 2.01 -11.93
CA THR A 55 -30.51 2.70 -10.95
C THR A 55 -31.92 2.89 -11.50
N ALA A 56 -32.07 3.33 -12.76
CA ALA A 56 -33.38 3.51 -13.39
C ALA A 56 -34.14 2.19 -13.52
N VAL A 57 -33.47 1.11 -13.96
CA VAL A 57 -34.06 -0.24 -14.04
C VAL A 57 -34.57 -0.69 -12.66
N ALA A 58 -33.75 -0.53 -11.62
CA ALA A 58 -34.12 -0.88 -10.25
C ALA A 58 -35.29 -0.01 -9.74
N LEU A 59 -35.23 1.31 -9.86
CA LEU A 59 -36.30 2.21 -9.42
C LEU A 59 -37.63 1.94 -10.13
N LEU A 60 -37.60 1.63 -11.43
CA LEU A 60 -38.81 1.23 -12.17
C LEU A 60 -39.40 -0.07 -11.62
N LEU A 61 -38.56 -1.08 -11.36
CA LEU A 61 -39.00 -2.34 -10.79
C LEU A 61 -39.61 -2.15 -9.39
N LEU A 62 -38.92 -1.40 -8.51
CA LEU A 62 -39.43 -1.06 -7.17
C LEU A 62 -40.74 -0.26 -7.24
N GLY A 63 -40.84 0.68 -8.18
CA GLY A 63 -42.05 1.47 -8.42
C GLY A 63 -43.25 0.60 -8.81
N ILE A 64 -43.04 -0.42 -9.65
CA ILE A 64 -44.09 -1.39 -10.01
C ILE A 64 -44.49 -2.22 -8.80
N GLY A 65 -43.53 -2.71 -8.01
CA GLY A 65 -43.82 -3.46 -6.78
C GLY A 65 -44.61 -2.64 -5.76
N MET A 66 -44.18 -1.39 -5.53
CA MET A 66 -44.88 -0.45 -4.66
C MET A 66 -46.30 -0.18 -5.16
N TRP A 67 -46.48 0.08 -6.45
CA TRP A 67 -47.78 0.33 -7.06
C TRP A 67 -48.73 -0.88 -6.91
N ARG A 68 -48.23 -2.10 -7.11
CA ARG A 68 -49.03 -3.32 -6.93
C ARG A 68 -49.49 -3.48 -5.48
N LEU A 69 -48.59 -3.28 -4.52
CA LEU A 69 -48.93 -3.36 -3.09
C LEU A 69 -49.93 -2.27 -2.69
N ALA A 70 -49.76 -1.04 -3.19
CA ALA A 70 -50.65 0.08 -2.90
C ALA A 70 -52.07 -0.11 -3.49
N ARG A 71 -52.19 -0.80 -4.64
CA ARG A 71 -53.49 -1.16 -5.24
C ARG A 71 -54.11 -2.43 -4.67
N GLY A 72 -53.38 -3.13 -3.81
CA GLY A 72 -53.82 -4.32 -3.12
C GLY A 72 -54.85 -4.05 -2.01
N GLY A 73 -55.18 -5.13 -1.28
CA GLY A 73 -55.98 -5.05 -0.06
C GLY A 73 -55.25 -4.39 1.11
N ASP A 74 -55.94 -4.21 2.24
CA ASP A 74 -55.42 -3.47 3.40
C ASP A 74 -54.10 -4.01 3.96
N ALA A 75 -53.91 -5.33 3.92
CA ALA A 75 -52.64 -5.95 4.32
C ALA A 75 -51.48 -5.55 3.38
N GLN A 76 -51.71 -5.53 2.07
CA GLN A 76 -50.71 -5.16 1.08
C GLN A 76 -50.38 -3.66 1.13
N ARG A 77 -51.38 -2.81 1.37
CA ARG A 77 -51.16 -1.36 1.58
C ARG A 77 -50.32 -1.09 2.82
N ARG A 78 -50.60 -1.79 3.93
CA ARG A 78 -49.77 -1.71 5.15
C ARG A 78 -48.35 -2.21 4.89
N ALA A 79 -48.20 -3.30 4.13
CA ALA A 79 -46.88 -3.78 3.71
C ALA A 79 -46.14 -2.75 2.85
N ALA A 80 -46.82 -2.06 1.93
CA ALA A 80 -46.23 -1.00 1.10
C ALA A 80 -45.64 0.12 1.98
N VAL A 81 -46.42 0.62 2.94
CA VAL A 81 -45.97 1.66 3.89
C VAL A 81 -44.81 1.16 4.72
N PHE A 82 -44.90 -0.06 5.26
CA PHE A 82 -43.82 -0.65 6.05
C PHE A 82 -42.52 -0.78 5.26
N LEU A 83 -42.57 -1.33 4.04
CA LEU A 83 -41.39 -1.49 3.18
C LEU A 83 -40.80 -0.15 2.74
N LEU A 84 -41.65 0.84 2.44
CA LEU A 84 -41.19 2.20 2.12
C LEU A 84 -40.45 2.84 3.30
N LEU A 85 -41.00 2.73 4.51
CA LEU A 85 -40.34 3.25 5.72
C LEU A 85 -39.07 2.46 6.04
N TYR A 86 -39.09 1.14 5.91
CA TYR A 86 -37.93 0.29 6.19
C TYR A 86 -36.78 0.51 5.19
N LEU A 87 -37.08 0.85 3.94
CA LEU A 87 -36.07 1.24 2.96
C LEU A 87 -35.63 2.71 3.13
N GLY A 88 -36.59 3.62 3.29
CA GLY A 88 -36.38 5.06 3.25
C GLY A 88 -35.76 5.63 4.52
N VAL A 89 -36.14 5.15 5.70
CA VAL A 89 -35.66 5.70 6.97
C VAL A 89 -34.16 5.44 7.18
N PRO A 90 -33.61 4.22 7.01
CA PRO A 90 -32.16 4.00 7.13
C PRO A 90 -31.37 4.80 6.08
N LEU A 91 -31.85 4.83 4.82
CA LEU A 91 -31.21 5.63 3.77
C LEU A 91 -31.17 7.11 4.11
N ALA A 92 -32.31 7.69 4.54
CA ALA A 92 -32.40 9.09 4.92
C ALA A 92 -31.55 9.38 6.17
N ALA A 93 -31.53 8.50 7.15
CA ALA A 93 -30.73 8.66 8.37
C ALA A 93 -29.23 8.66 8.05
N THR A 94 -28.74 7.70 7.25
CA THR A 94 -27.34 7.65 6.82
C THR A 94 -26.97 8.85 5.97
N TRP A 95 -27.83 9.25 5.02
CA TRP A 95 -27.62 10.43 4.20
C TRP A 95 -27.59 11.73 5.01
N LEU A 96 -28.56 11.98 5.88
CA LEU A 96 -28.60 13.17 6.74
C LEU A 96 -27.38 13.24 7.66
N SER A 97 -26.97 12.10 8.23
CA SER A 97 -25.78 12.02 9.06
C SER A 97 -24.51 12.33 8.23
N ALA A 98 -24.50 11.92 6.96
CA ALA A 98 -23.40 12.17 6.05
C ALA A 98 -23.22 13.65 5.66
N GLN A 99 -24.23 14.50 5.88
CA GLN A 99 -24.12 15.93 5.61
C GLN A 99 -23.25 16.67 6.62
N GLN A 100 -23.11 16.14 7.83
CA GLN A 100 -22.27 16.74 8.88
C GLN A 100 -20.88 16.11 8.92
N ARG A 101 -20.76 14.84 8.50
CA ARG A 101 -19.51 14.07 8.52
C ARG A 101 -19.47 13.16 7.30
N PRO A 102 -18.34 13.00 6.59
CA PRO A 102 -18.28 12.14 5.40
C PRO A 102 -18.34 10.66 5.79
N ILE A 103 -19.55 10.13 6.02
CA ILE A 103 -19.79 8.75 6.47
C ILE A 103 -20.68 7.95 5.51
N PHE A 104 -21.13 8.52 4.39
CA PHE A 104 -21.97 7.77 3.45
C PHE A 104 -21.13 6.74 2.71
N ASP A 105 -21.50 5.47 2.87
CA ASP A 105 -21.05 4.33 2.08
C ASP A 105 -22.24 3.36 2.02
N ALA A 106 -22.54 2.85 0.81
CA ALA A 106 -23.67 1.95 0.59
C ALA A 106 -23.57 0.66 1.44
N ARG A 107 -22.38 0.26 1.88
CA ARG A 107 -22.18 -0.89 2.78
C ARG A 107 -22.90 -0.72 4.13
N TYR A 108 -23.05 0.51 4.61
CA TYR A 108 -23.75 0.80 5.87
C TYR A 108 -25.27 0.64 5.73
N LEU A 109 -25.78 0.52 4.51
CA LEU A 109 -27.20 0.36 4.21
C LEU A 109 -27.64 -1.10 4.07
N VAL A 110 -26.79 -2.08 4.41
CA VAL A 110 -27.13 -3.52 4.28
C VAL A 110 -28.46 -3.88 4.98
N ALA A 111 -28.81 -3.19 6.08
CA ALA A 111 -30.06 -3.37 6.79
C ALA A 111 -31.31 -2.95 5.99
N ALA A 112 -31.14 -2.13 4.95
CA ALA A 112 -32.19 -1.69 4.02
C ALA A 112 -32.27 -2.54 2.75
N ALA A 113 -31.40 -3.55 2.59
CA ALA A 113 -31.46 -4.47 1.46
C ALA A 113 -32.72 -5.38 1.46
N PRO A 114 -33.20 -5.92 2.61
CA PRO A 114 -34.41 -6.75 2.62
C PRO A 114 -35.66 -6.08 2.00
N PRO A 115 -36.05 -4.83 2.37
CA PRO A 115 -37.22 -4.21 1.75
C PRO A 115 -37.03 -3.90 0.27
N PHE A 116 -35.80 -3.65 -0.20
CA PHE A 116 -35.49 -3.54 -1.62
C PHE A 116 -35.86 -4.84 -2.37
N TYR A 117 -35.39 -5.99 -1.89
CA TYR A 117 -35.67 -7.28 -2.55
C TYR A 117 -37.15 -7.68 -2.43
N LEU A 118 -37.82 -7.38 -1.32
CA LEU A 118 -39.25 -7.64 -1.15
C LEU A 118 -40.11 -6.80 -2.09
N LEU A 119 -39.75 -5.53 -2.34
CA LEU A 119 -40.40 -4.68 -3.32
C LEU A 119 -40.16 -5.17 -4.76
N ALA A 120 -38.94 -5.61 -5.09
CA ALA A 120 -38.65 -6.24 -6.37
C ALA A 120 -39.45 -7.55 -6.55
N ALA A 121 -39.57 -8.37 -5.50
CA ALA A 121 -40.39 -9.58 -5.51
C ALA A 121 -41.87 -9.26 -5.70
N ALA A 122 -42.40 -8.21 -5.04
CA ALA A 122 -43.78 -7.77 -5.21
C ALA A 122 -44.08 -7.30 -6.65
N ALA A 123 -43.08 -6.81 -7.39
CA ALA A 123 -43.23 -6.42 -8.78
C ALA A 123 -43.48 -7.62 -9.72
N VAL A 124 -42.90 -8.79 -9.40
CA VAL A 124 -43.07 -10.02 -10.18
C VAL A 124 -44.10 -10.99 -9.59
N GLY A 125 -44.46 -10.83 -8.32
CA GLY A 125 -45.46 -11.68 -7.66
C GLY A 125 -46.86 -11.52 -8.25
N GLU A 126 -47.59 -12.62 -8.34
CA GLU A 126 -49.00 -12.59 -8.69
C GLU A 126 -49.81 -12.00 -7.52
N THR A 127 -50.71 -11.07 -7.79
CA THR A 127 -51.75 -10.71 -6.82
C THR A 127 -52.68 -11.91 -6.68
N ALA A 128 -52.83 -12.44 -5.46
CA ALA A 128 -53.57 -13.66 -5.14
C ALA A 128 -54.97 -13.78 -5.78
N ASP A 129 -55.59 -12.64 -6.15
CA ASP A 129 -56.94 -12.59 -6.74
C ASP A 129 -57.00 -12.76 -8.27
N ARG A 130 -55.86 -12.81 -8.98
CA ARG A 130 -55.82 -12.98 -10.44
C ARG A 130 -55.13 -14.28 -10.79
N GLY A 131 -55.92 -15.31 -11.09
CA GLY A 131 -55.38 -16.61 -11.51
C GLY A 131 -54.33 -16.50 -12.62
N TRP A 132 -53.34 -17.39 -12.55
CA TRP A 132 -52.12 -17.53 -13.36
C TRP A 132 -52.27 -17.34 -14.89
N ASN A 133 -53.49 -17.42 -15.42
CA ASN A 133 -53.79 -17.46 -16.86
C ASN A 133 -53.88 -16.09 -17.57
N ARG A 134 -53.66 -14.96 -16.90
CA ARG A 134 -53.61 -13.63 -17.55
C ARG A 134 -52.33 -12.87 -17.22
N ARG A 135 -51.25 -13.24 -17.92
CA ARG A 135 -50.02 -12.43 -17.93
C ARG A 135 -50.32 -11.06 -18.54
N THR A 136 -50.35 -10.03 -17.70
CA THR A 136 -50.51 -8.65 -18.15
C THR A 136 -49.20 -8.14 -18.77
N PRO A 137 -49.22 -7.14 -19.66
CA PRO A 137 -47.99 -6.52 -20.17
C PRO A 137 -47.09 -6.03 -19.02
N LEU A 138 -47.66 -5.56 -17.91
CA LEU A 138 -46.92 -5.16 -16.71
C LEU A 138 -46.15 -6.32 -16.07
N GLN A 139 -46.69 -7.55 -16.10
CA GLN A 139 -45.98 -8.75 -15.62
C GLN A 139 -44.76 -9.03 -16.49
N PHE A 140 -44.92 -8.97 -17.81
CA PHE A 140 -43.81 -9.14 -18.74
C PHE A 140 -42.73 -8.08 -18.52
N THR A 141 -43.11 -6.79 -18.41
CA THR A 141 -42.18 -5.70 -18.09
C THR A 141 -41.44 -5.94 -16.77
N SER A 142 -42.15 -6.38 -15.71
CA SER A 142 -41.54 -6.62 -14.39
C SER A 142 -40.52 -7.75 -14.44
N VAL A 143 -40.85 -8.85 -15.12
CA VAL A 143 -39.93 -9.98 -15.31
C VAL A 143 -38.72 -9.55 -16.14
N THR A 144 -38.91 -8.81 -17.22
CA THR A 144 -37.81 -8.29 -18.06
C THR A 144 -36.89 -7.37 -17.25
N LEU A 145 -37.44 -6.44 -16.46
CA LEU A 145 -36.65 -5.56 -15.59
C LEU A 145 -35.88 -6.36 -14.52
N LEU A 146 -36.49 -7.40 -13.93
CA LEU A 146 -35.81 -8.28 -12.98
C LEU A 146 -34.67 -9.06 -13.65
N VAL A 147 -34.91 -9.64 -14.83
CA VAL A 147 -33.87 -10.36 -15.60
C VAL A 147 -32.71 -9.42 -15.95
N LEU A 148 -33.01 -8.20 -16.41
CA LEU A 148 -31.98 -7.19 -16.65
C LEU A 148 -31.19 -6.88 -15.37
N LEU A 149 -31.87 -6.67 -14.24
CA LEU A 149 -31.21 -6.38 -12.97
C LEU A 149 -30.31 -7.53 -12.52
N LEU A 150 -30.74 -8.78 -12.66
CA LEU A 150 -29.95 -9.97 -12.36
C LEU A 150 -28.73 -10.08 -13.29
N LEU A 151 -28.88 -9.81 -14.59
CA LEU A 151 -27.75 -9.76 -15.53
C LEU A 151 -26.76 -8.66 -15.13
N GLY A 152 -27.25 -7.49 -14.74
CA GLY A 152 -26.43 -6.41 -14.19
C GLY A 152 -25.67 -6.85 -12.93
N GLY A 153 -26.32 -7.57 -12.02
CA GLY A 153 -25.70 -8.14 -10.82
C GLY A 153 -24.61 -9.17 -11.14
N VAL A 154 -24.83 -10.06 -12.11
CA VAL A 154 -23.81 -11.03 -12.57
C VAL A 154 -22.61 -10.31 -13.18
N LEU A 155 -22.85 -9.31 -14.04
CA LEU A 155 -21.77 -8.50 -14.62
C LEU A 155 -21.01 -7.70 -13.54
N GLY A 156 -21.73 -7.15 -12.57
CA GLY A 156 -21.13 -6.44 -11.45
C GLY A 156 -20.23 -7.36 -10.61
N LEU A 157 -20.71 -8.57 -10.34
CA LEU A 157 -19.95 -9.60 -9.62
C LEU A 157 -18.71 -10.04 -10.40
N GLN A 158 -18.86 -10.27 -11.72
CA GLN A 158 -17.74 -10.61 -12.59
C GLN A 158 -16.66 -9.51 -12.55
N ARG A 159 -17.06 -8.23 -12.67
CA ARG A 159 -16.11 -7.12 -12.55
C ARG A 159 -15.46 -7.08 -11.17
N HIS A 160 -16.21 -7.33 -10.09
CA HIS A 160 -15.65 -7.32 -8.74
C HIS A 160 -14.51 -8.34 -8.54
N TYR A 161 -14.64 -9.53 -9.14
CA TYR A 161 -13.65 -10.59 -9.00
C TYR A 161 -12.55 -10.57 -10.06
N VAL A 162 -12.84 -10.10 -11.27
CA VAL A 162 -11.92 -10.21 -12.43
C VAL A 162 -11.28 -8.87 -12.78
N ASP A 163 -11.99 -7.76 -12.64
CA ASP A 163 -11.46 -6.44 -12.97
C ASP A 163 -10.63 -5.93 -11.78
N PRO A 164 -9.30 -5.80 -11.94
CA PRO A 164 -8.42 -5.47 -10.84
C PRO A 164 -8.69 -4.11 -10.21
N ALA A 165 -9.37 -3.20 -10.92
CA ALA A 165 -9.75 -1.88 -10.40
C ALA A 165 -10.78 -1.95 -9.27
N PHE A 166 -11.52 -3.06 -9.15
CA PHE A 166 -12.56 -3.25 -8.12
C PHE A 166 -12.19 -4.26 -7.03
N SER A 167 -10.98 -4.78 -7.07
CA SER A 167 -10.52 -5.77 -6.08
C SER A 167 -10.20 -5.10 -4.75
N LYS A 168 -10.98 -5.43 -3.70
CA LYS A 168 -10.75 -4.94 -2.33
C LYS A 168 -9.41 -5.43 -1.74
N THR A 169 -8.89 -6.55 -2.23
CA THR A 169 -7.76 -7.26 -1.64
C THR A 169 -6.49 -7.19 -2.49
N ARG A 170 -6.58 -6.71 -3.74
CA ARG A 170 -5.43 -6.63 -4.64
C ARG A 170 -4.33 -5.75 -4.07
N GLY A 171 -4.68 -4.54 -3.62
CA GLY A 171 -3.70 -3.60 -3.08
C GLY A 171 -2.90 -4.20 -1.90
N TRP A 172 -3.57 -4.92 -1.00
CA TRP A 172 -2.90 -5.59 0.12
C TRP A 172 -1.99 -6.74 -0.33
N ARG A 173 -2.38 -7.51 -1.34
CA ARG A 173 -1.54 -8.56 -1.92
C ARG A 173 -0.33 -7.98 -2.64
N GLU A 174 -0.52 -6.89 -3.39
CA GLU A 174 0.57 -6.16 -4.05
C GLU A 174 1.53 -5.53 -3.03
N LEU A 175 1.01 -5.00 -1.93
CA LEU A 175 1.83 -4.52 -0.81
C LEU A 175 2.65 -5.66 -0.21
N ALA A 176 2.04 -6.82 0.06
CA ALA A 176 2.75 -7.98 0.58
C ALA A 176 3.85 -8.47 -0.39
N THR A 177 3.56 -8.58 -1.69
CA THR A 177 4.57 -8.91 -2.72
C THR A 177 5.70 -7.88 -2.76
N SER A 178 5.39 -6.60 -2.61
CA SER A 178 6.40 -5.54 -2.60
C SER A 178 7.29 -5.59 -1.36
N ILE A 179 6.72 -5.94 -0.21
CA ILE A 179 7.46 -6.19 1.03
C ILE A 179 8.39 -7.39 0.86
N ASP A 180 7.93 -8.51 0.29
CA ASP A 180 8.79 -9.68 0.03
C ASP A 180 9.95 -9.34 -0.91
N ALA A 181 9.68 -8.56 -1.97
CA ALA A 181 10.73 -8.07 -2.87
C ALA A 181 11.74 -7.17 -2.14
N MET A 182 11.27 -6.25 -1.29
CA MET A 182 12.14 -5.40 -0.47
C MET A 182 12.89 -6.18 0.61
N ALA A 183 12.38 -7.30 1.09
CA ALA A 183 13.05 -8.14 2.08
C ALA A 183 14.09 -9.08 1.46
N ALA A 184 13.97 -9.38 0.17
CA ALA A 184 14.80 -10.36 -0.52
C ALA A 184 16.31 -10.06 -0.43
N GLY A 185 17.11 -11.13 -0.44
CA GLY A 185 18.57 -11.06 -0.37
C GLY A 185 19.14 -11.04 1.05
N LEU A 186 18.34 -10.79 2.08
CA LEU A 186 18.76 -10.88 3.48
C LEU A 186 18.02 -11.99 4.23
N PRO A 187 18.64 -12.62 5.25
CA PRO A 187 17.94 -13.50 6.18
C PRO A 187 16.74 -12.79 6.82
N PRO A 188 15.58 -13.46 6.99
CA PRO A 188 14.40 -12.85 7.61
C PRO A 188 14.65 -12.28 9.02
N ALA A 189 15.60 -12.86 9.76
CA ALA A 189 15.99 -12.38 11.08
C ALA A 189 16.60 -10.96 11.05
N GLN A 190 17.20 -10.55 9.93
CA GLN A 190 17.84 -9.24 9.72
C GLN A 190 16.89 -8.19 9.09
N VAL A 191 15.63 -8.55 8.85
CA VAL A 191 14.63 -7.65 8.23
C VAL A 191 13.44 -7.47 9.18
N ARG A 192 12.89 -6.26 9.24
CA ARG A 192 11.63 -5.97 9.96
C ARG A 192 10.64 -5.23 9.08
N ILE A 193 9.36 -5.54 9.25
CA ILE A 193 8.26 -4.70 8.74
C ILE A 193 7.80 -3.83 9.91
N ALA A 194 8.11 -2.53 9.86
CA ALA A 194 7.65 -1.57 10.85
C ALA A 194 6.32 -0.97 10.38
N GLN A 195 5.22 -1.28 11.07
CA GLN A 195 3.94 -0.61 10.80
C GLN A 195 3.79 0.60 11.70
N ASN A 196 3.36 1.73 11.13
CA ASN A 196 3.23 2.95 11.90
C ASN A 196 2.02 3.00 12.84
N PHE A 197 1.17 1.98 12.79
CA PHE A 197 0.13 1.67 13.77
C PHE A 197 -0.21 0.16 13.67
N PRO A 198 -0.87 -0.44 14.68
CA PRO A 198 -1.16 -1.87 14.68
C PRO A 198 -2.35 -2.22 13.76
N ASP A 199 -2.13 -2.26 12.44
CA ASP A 199 -3.14 -2.67 11.47
C ASP A 199 -3.20 -4.21 11.34
N PRO A 200 -4.27 -4.87 11.83
CA PRO A 200 -4.41 -6.32 11.67
C PRO A 200 -4.58 -6.74 10.20
N THR A 201 -4.91 -5.81 9.30
CA THR A 201 -5.15 -6.11 7.89
C THR A 201 -3.86 -6.54 7.21
N LEU A 202 -2.75 -5.83 7.42
CA LEU A 202 -1.47 -6.23 6.82
C LEU A 202 -1.00 -7.59 7.37
N TRP A 203 -1.16 -7.85 8.67
CA TRP A 203 -0.86 -9.17 9.27
C TRP A 203 -1.67 -10.31 8.64
N TYR A 204 -2.88 -10.02 8.17
CA TYR A 204 -3.71 -11.02 7.50
C TYR A 204 -3.21 -11.33 6.08
N TYR A 205 -2.72 -10.33 5.35
CA TYR A 205 -2.31 -10.47 3.94
C TYR A 205 -0.84 -10.81 3.75
N TYR A 206 0.05 -10.29 4.59
CA TYR A 206 1.45 -10.67 4.59
C TYR A 206 1.60 -12.03 5.27
N ARG A 207 2.09 -13.01 4.50
CA ARG A 207 2.32 -14.39 4.98
C ARG A 207 3.79 -14.80 4.86
N GLY A 208 4.67 -13.85 4.55
CA GLY A 208 6.09 -14.08 4.44
C GLY A 208 6.77 -14.24 5.81
N PRO A 209 8.07 -14.57 5.82
CA PRO A 209 8.80 -14.92 7.03
C PRO A 209 9.28 -13.71 7.85
N VAL A 210 9.15 -12.49 7.31
CA VAL A 210 9.66 -11.28 7.99
C VAL A 210 8.76 -10.90 9.16
N ALA A 211 9.38 -10.65 10.32
CA ALA A 211 8.65 -10.26 11.51
C ALA A 211 8.12 -8.83 11.42
N HIS A 212 6.89 -8.64 11.92
CA HIS A 212 6.28 -7.33 12.08
C HIS A 212 6.64 -6.72 13.43
N VAL A 213 6.86 -5.41 13.43
CA VAL A 213 6.91 -4.56 14.62
C VAL A 213 5.94 -3.40 14.43
N VAL A 214 5.53 -2.77 15.52
CA VAL A 214 4.72 -1.56 15.50
C VAL A 214 5.63 -0.42 15.98
N LEU A 215 5.70 0.65 15.20
CA LEU A 215 6.62 1.76 15.42
C LEU A 215 5.87 3.08 15.18
N PRO A 216 5.51 3.87 16.19
CA PRO A 216 5.85 3.71 17.61
C PRO A 216 5.10 2.53 18.27
N PRO A 217 5.66 1.90 19.34
CA PRO A 217 5.04 0.72 19.97
C PRO A 217 3.76 1.03 20.75
N ALA A 218 3.54 2.30 21.09
CA ALA A 218 2.31 2.82 21.69
C ALA A 218 1.89 4.14 20.98
N PRO A 219 0.63 4.57 21.13
CA PRO A 219 0.18 5.83 20.53
C PRO A 219 1.06 7.01 20.95
N HIS A 220 1.57 7.74 19.96
CA HIS A 220 2.38 8.96 20.12
C HIS A 220 3.71 8.76 20.88
N ASP A 221 4.22 7.53 20.93
CA ASP A 221 5.39 7.16 21.75
C ASP A 221 6.72 7.26 20.97
N ALA A 222 7.26 8.48 20.86
CA ALA A 222 8.52 8.75 20.17
C ALA A 222 9.74 8.10 20.85
N ASP A 223 9.77 8.09 22.19
CA ASP A 223 10.87 7.48 22.94
C ASP A 223 10.87 5.95 22.79
N GLY A 224 9.70 5.33 22.85
CA GLY A 224 9.53 3.90 22.58
C GLY A 224 9.89 3.53 21.14
N ALA A 225 9.65 4.43 20.17
CA ALA A 225 10.10 4.21 18.80
C ALA A 225 11.64 4.16 18.70
N ALA A 226 12.33 5.10 19.34
CA ALA A 226 13.80 5.11 19.39
C ALA A 226 14.36 3.86 20.08
N ALA A 227 13.77 3.46 21.22
CA ALA A 227 14.16 2.24 21.94
C ALA A 227 13.96 0.97 21.09
N THR A 228 12.82 0.85 20.39
CA THR A 228 12.53 -0.30 19.51
C THR A 228 13.54 -0.41 18.37
N LEU A 229 13.99 0.71 17.80
CA LEU A 229 15.01 0.72 16.75
C LEU A 229 16.41 0.39 17.30
N ALA A 230 16.74 0.85 18.51
CA ALA A 230 17.99 0.47 19.17
C ALA A 230 18.04 -1.03 19.46
N GLU A 231 16.93 -1.62 19.93
CA GLU A 231 16.79 -3.08 20.11
C GLU A 231 16.89 -3.82 18.78
N SER A 232 16.30 -3.28 17.71
CA SER A 232 16.38 -3.86 16.36
C SER A 232 17.83 -3.86 15.87
N ALA A 233 18.56 -2.75 16.03
CA ALA A 233 19.98 -2.67 15.70
C ALA A 233 20.81 -3.67 16.52
N ALA A 234 20.59 -3.75 17.83
CA ALA A 234 21.26 -4.72 18.70
C ALA A 234 20.96 -6.20 18.33
N ALA A 235 19.82 -6.45 17.70
CA ALA A 235 19.43 -7.76 17.17
C ALA A 235 19.92 -8.00 15.72
N ASP A 236 20.88 -7.22 15.23
CA ASP A 236 21.42 -7.27 13.87
C ASP A 236 20.35 -7.08 12.77
N VAL A 237 19.31 -6.29 13.04
CA VAL A 237 18.37 -5.89 11.99
C VAL A 237 19.07 -4.90 11.09
N ARG A 238 19.19 -5.23 9.82
CA ARG A 238 19.94 -4.44 8.82
C ARG A 238 19.02 -3.71 7.85
N ARG A 239 17.73 -4.09 7.82
CA ARG A 239 16.73 -3.55 6.92
C ARG A 239 15.38 -3.39 7.61
N VAL A 240 14.77 -2.22 7.45
CA VAL A 240 13.44 -1.91 7.97
C VAL A 240 12.57 -1.44 6.81
N ILE A 241 11.42 -2.09 6.64
CA ILE A 241 10.42 -1.77 5.61
C ILE A 241 9.23 -1.12 6.31
N LEU A 242 8.90 0.12 5.92
CA LEU A 242 7.84 0.91 6.54
C LEU A 242 6.72 1.21 5.53
N PRO A 243 5.61 0.45 5.54
CA PRO A 243 4.38 0.84 4.86
C PRO A 243 3.68 1.95 5.66
N GLN A 244 3.87 3.21 5.27
CA GLN A 244 3.30 4.35 6.00
C GLN A 244 1.81 4.49 5.69
N GLN A 245 1.02 4.81 6.72
CA GLN A 245 -0.41 5.10 6.60
C GLN A 245 -0.78 6.31 7.47
N PRO A 246 -1.80 7.11 7.10
CA PRO A 246 -2.32 8.13 7.99
C PRO A 246 -2.90 7.51 9.27
N ALA A 247 -2.28 7.76 10.41
CA ALA A 247 -2.76 7.25 11.70
C ALA A 247 -2.74 8.34 12.79
N PRO A 248 -3.57 9.40 12.71
CA PRO A 248 -3.52 10.54 13.64
C PRO A 248 -3.77 10.20 15.12
N GLY A 249 -4.31 9.01 15.42
CA GLY A 249 -4.48 8.53 16.80
C GLY A 249 -3.32 7.64 17.29
N TRP A 250 -2.24 7.54 16.52
CA TRP A 250 -1.09 6.68 16.84
C TRP A 250 0.24 7.31 16.41
N ASP A 251 0.35 7.70 15.14
CA ASP A 251 1.52 8.31 14.52
C ASP A 251 1.09 9.59 13.80
N ASP A 252 0.89 10.66 14.58
CA ASP A 252 0.35 11.94 14.13
C ASP A 252 1.40 12.90 13.56
N ALA A 253 2.68 12.68 13.88
CA ALA A 253 3.79 13.55 13.53
C ALA A 253 4.90 12.83 12.76
N ASP A 254 4.58 11.74 12.04
CA ASP A 254 5.56 10.87 11.37
C ASP A 254 6.68 10.41 12.33
N ILE A 255 6.32 10.10 13.57
CA ILE A 255 7.20 9.60 14.64
C ILE A 255 8.00 8.39 14.15
N ALA A 256 7.36 7.47 13.42
CA ALA A 256 8.02 6.29 12.87
C ALA A 256 9.20 6.65 11.95
N ARG A 257 8.95 7.55 10.99
CA ARG A 257 9.97 8.03 10.04
C ARG A 257 11.02 8.90 10.72
N GLY A 258 10.60 9.76 11.64
CA GLY A 258 11.50 10.60 12.43
C GLY A 258 12.48 9.78 13.26
N ALA A 259 12.00 8.73 13.93
CA ALA A 259 12.82 7.81 14.68
C ALA A 259 13.80 7.03 13.78
N LEU A 260 13.34 6.55 12.60
CA LEU A 260 14.21 5.90 11.63
C LEU A 260 15.29 6.85 11.10
N ALA A 261 14.95 8.08 10.75
CA ALA A 261 15.90 9.09 10.26
C ALA A 261 16.93 9.52 11.33
N ALA A 262 16.59 9.42 12.62
CA ALA A 262 17.49 9.71 13.73
C ALA A 262 18.35 8.50 14.16
N SER A 263 18.10 7.32 13.60
CA SER A 263 18.77 6.06 13.95
C SER A 263 19.97 5.73 13.04
N VAL A 264 20.50 4.51 13.17
CA VAL A 264 21.55 3.95 12.29
C VAL A 264 21.04 3.61 10.88
N TYR A 265 19.73 3.66 10.66
CA TYR A 265 19.13 3.34 9.38
C TYR A 265 19.02 4.56 8.47
N THR A 266 19.40 4.39 7.20
CA THR A 266 19.27 5.43 6.16
C THR A 266 18.13 5.06 5.22
N GLU A 267 17.30 6.04 4.85
CA GLU A 267 16.29 5.85 3.79
C GLU A 267 17.03 5.61 2.46
N VAL A 268 16.86 4.42 1.90
CA VAL A 268 17.52 4.03 0.65
C VAL A 268 16.62 4.16 -0.56
N THR A 269 15.31 3.97 -0.40
CA THR A 269 14.33 4.20 -1.47
C THR A 269 12.91 4.33 -0.91
N THR A 270 12.01 4.87 -1.73
CA THR A 270 10.57 4.90 -1.48
C THR A 270 9.84 4.44 -2.73
N ARG A 271 8.78 3.64 -2.55
CA ARG A 271 7.93 3.15 -3.64
C ARG A 271 6.46 3.25 -3.26
N ASP A 272 5.66 3.81 -4.15
CA ASP A 272 4.20 3.80 -3.99
C ASP A 272 3.61 2.45 -4.40
N VAL A 273 2.84 1.83 -3.50
CA VAL A 273 2.06 0.63 -3.77
C VAL A 273 0.61 0.95 -3.44
N GLY A 274 -0.21 1.18 -4.46
CA GLY A 274 -1.60 1.61 -4.26
C GLY A 274 -1.66 2.96 -3.52
N VAL A 275 -2.16 2.94 -2.29
CA VAL A 275 -2.26 4.14 -1.42
C VAL A 275 -1.16 4.20 -0.35
N TRP A 276 -0.24 3.24 -0.34
CA TRP A 276 0.81 3.11 0.65
C TRP A 276 2.16 3.55 0.06
N PRO A 277 2.75 4.65 0.54
CA PRO A 277 4.17 4.88 0.35
C PRO A 277 4.93 3.86 1.21
N LEU A 278 5.74 3.04 0.54
CA LEU A 278 6.55 2.00 1.15
C LEU A 278 8.01 2.46 1.18
N PHE A 279 8.50 2.76 2.37
CA PHE A 279 9.86 3.22 2.59
C PHE A 279 10.77 2.04 2.91
N LEU A 280 11.95 2.02 2.31
CA LEU A 280 13.01 1.07 2.62
C LEU A 280 14.15 1.80 3.32
N TYR A 281 14.46 1.33 4.53
CA TYR A 281 15.59 1.80 5.31
C TYR A 281 16.63 0.69 5.44
N ALA A 282 17.91 1.03 5.29
CA ALA A 282 19.02 0.10 5.43
C ALA A 282 20.12 0.69 6.32
N GLY A 283 20.77 -0.14 7.10
CA GLY A 283 21.82 0.26 8.03
C GLY A 283 22.78 -0.88 8.34
N ALA A 284 23.95 -0.53 8.86
CA ALA A 284 24.87 -1.47 9.50
C ALA A 284 24.82 -1.17 11.01
N PRO A 285 24.35 -2.12 11.85
CA PRO A 285 24.25 -1.90 13.29
C PRO A 285 25.60 -1.75 13.99
N GLU A 286 26.65 -2.33 13.41
CA GLU A 286 28.03 -2.19 13.87
C GLU A 286 28.79 -1.18 13.00
N ASP A 287 29.67 -0.38 13.62
CA ASP A 287 30.56 0.55 12.92
C ASP A 287 31.78 -0.17 12.27
N VAL A 288 31.62 -1.45 11.93
CA VAL A 288 32.65 -2.30 11.35
C VAL A 288 32.10 -2.95 10.07
N PRO A 289 32.86 -2.91 8.95
CA PRO A 289 32.43 -3.56 7.72
C PRO A 289 32.48 -5.09 7.82
N ASP A 290 31.50 -5.78 7.22
CA ASP A 290 31.55 -7.24 7.06
C ASP A 290 32.71 -7.66 6.14
N ALA A 291 33.02 -6.85 5.13
CA ALA A 291 34.08 -7.06 4.14
C ALA A 291 35.02 -5.85 4.05
N ARG A 292 36.30 -6.08 4.31
CA ARG A 292 37.35 -5.05 4.17
C ARG A 292 37.73 -4.84 2.70
N VAL A 293 37.91 -3.58 2.33
CA VAL A 293 38.28 -3.15 0.98
C VAL A 293 39.60 -2.38 0.98
N ASP A 294 39.80 -1.49 1.95
CA ASP A 294 41.03 -0.73 2.19
C ASP A 294 41.55 0.03 0.94
N ALA A 295 40.65 0.71 0.22
CA ALA A 295 40.98 1.46 -1.00
C ALA A 295 41.15 2.95 -0.72
N ALA A 296 42.38 3.46 -0.84
CA ALA A 296 42.69 4.88 -0.72
C ALA A 296 42.49 5.62 -2.06
N PHE A 297 41.92 6.82 -2.01
CA PHE A 297 41.73 7.73 -3.14
C PHE A 297 42.77 8.85 -3.14
N VAL A 298 43.05 9.42 -4.33
CA VAL A 298 44.07 10.46 -4.49
C VAL A 298 43.77 11.75 -3.71
N ASN A 299 42.50 11.96 -3.32
CA ASN A 299 42.05 13.08 -2.48
C ASN A 299 42.13 12.77 -0.97
N GLY A 300 42.73 11.64 -0.57
CA GLY A 300 42.91 11.25 0.83
C GLY A 300 41.72 10.53 1.47
N VAL A 301 40.58 10.40 0.78
CA VAL A 301 39.46 9.58 1.25
C VAL A 301 39.82 8.10 1.16
N THR A 302 39.43 7.31 2.15
CA THR A 302 39.62 5.85 2.14
C THR A 302 38.29 5.14 2.28
N LEU A 303 38.06 4.15 1.42
CA LEU A 303 36.97 3.19 1.54
C LEU A 303 37.46 2.00 2.36
N ASP A 304 37.05 1.94 3.61
CA ASP A 304 37.50 0.91 4.56
C ASP A 304 36.86 -0.45 4.27
N GLY A 305 35.59 -0.44 3.89
CA GLY A 305 34.87 -1.67 3.58
C GLY A 305 33.39 -1.47 3.28
N ALA A 306 32.70 -2.60 3.19
CA ALA A 306 31.26 -2.68 2.96
C ALA A 306 30.60 -3.72 3.86
N ALA A 307 29.32 -3.49 4.18
CA ALA A 307 28.42 -4.44 4.82
C ALA A 307 27.15 -4.61 3.96
N ASN A 308 26.30 -5.57 4.35
CA ASN A 308 25.01 -5.84 3.68
C ASN A 308 25.16 -6.31 2.23
N LEU A 309 26.21 -7.08 1.96
CA LEU A 309 26.43 -7.75 0.68
C LEU A 309 25.80 -9.15 0.74
N PRO A 310 24.70 -9.41 0.00
CA PRO A 310 24.02 -10.70 0.05
C PRO A 310 24.84 -11.77 -0.69
N ASP A 311 24.66 -13.05 -0.33
CA ASP A 311 25.34 -14.16 -1.03
C ASP A 311 24.88 -14.30 -2.50
N ALA A 312 23.65 -13.87 -2.79
CA ALA A 312 23.06 -13.94 -4.12
C ALA A 312 22.17 -12.74 -4.42
N LEU A 313 22.16 -12.32 -5.69
CA LEU A 313 21.24 -11.30 -6.18
C LEU A 313 19.86 -11.90 -6.40
N VAL A 314 18.83 -11.18 -5.95
CA VAL A 314 17.43 -11.58 -6.16
C VAL A 314 16.76 -10.57 -7.09
N GLY A 315 16.39 -11.02 -8.30
CA GLY A 315 15.69 -10.18 -9.28
C GLY A 315 14.40 -9.58 -8.72
N GLY A 316 14.15 -8.30 -9.02
CA GLY A 316 13.01 -7.53 -8.54
C GLY A 316 13.14 -7.03 -7.10
N GLY A 317 14.17 -7.46 -6.37
CA GLY A 317 14.49 -7.00 -5.02
C GLY A 317 15.39 -5.77 -4.99
N TYR A 318 16.04 -5.56 -3.84
CA TYR A 318 16.96 -4.45 -3.61
C TYR A 318 18.29 -4.94 -3.04
N LEU A 319 19.37 -4.44 -3.64
CA LEU A 319 20.71 -4.54 -3.08
C LEU A 319 20.96 -3.30 -2.22
N THR A 320 21.21 -3.48 -0.91
CA THR A 320 21.30 -2.37 0.05
C THR A 320 22.62 -2.33 0.82
N PRO A 321 23.77 -2.17 0.14
CA PRO A 321 25.06 -2.21 0.79
C PRO A 321 25.28 -0.94 1.61
N THR A 322 26.06 -1.09 2.68
CA THR A 322 26.47 0.00 3.55
C THR A 322 27.98 0.17 3.46
N LEU A 323 28.45 1.36 3.11
CA LEU A 323 29.86 1.66 2.89
C LEU A 323 30.45 2.42 4.07
N PHE A 324 31.69 2.09 4.42
CA PHE A 324 32.44 2.66 5.53
C PHE A 324 33.60 3.48 4.99
N TRP A 325 33.62 4.76 5.33
CA TRP A 325 34.59 5.71 4.81
C TRP A 325 35.39 6.36 5.93
N THR A 326 36.70 6.46 5.70
CA THR A 326 37.59 7.32 6.49
C THR A 326 37.90 8.56 5.66
N LEU A 327 37.57 9.73 6.20
CA LEU A 327 37.84 11.02 5.55
C LEU A 327 39.23 11.53 5.96
N PRO A 328 39.91 12.30 5.09
CA PRO A 328 41.12 12.98 5.49
C PRO A 328 40.79 14.02 6.58
N GLY A 329 41.68 14.15 7.58
CA GLY A 329 41.56 15.21 8.58
C GLY A 329 41.58 16.59 7.94
N THR A 330 41.07 17.61 8.64
CA THR A 330 40.95 18.99 8.13
C THR A 330 42.27 19.58 7.63
N ASP A 331 43.40 19.11 8.15
CA ASP A 331 44.75 19.56 7.79
C ASP A 331 45.37 18.77 6.61
N ALA A 332 44.71 17.70 6.16
CA ALA A 332 45.22 16.72 5.21
C ALA A 332 44.49 16.69 3.85
N VAL A 333 43.57 17.63 3.61
CA VAL A 333 42.94 17.78 2.28
C VAL A 333 43.97 18.32 1.30
N SER A 334 44.75 17.42 0.69
CA SER A 334 45.69 17.76 -0.36
C SER A 334 44.95 17.83 -1.69
N GLY A 335 44.62 19.04 -2.16
CA GLY A 335 44.08 19.30 -3.49
C GLY A 335 42.92 20.28 -3.51
N ASP A 336 42.56 20.75 -4.71
CA ASP A 336 41.45 21.70 -4.97
C ASP A 336 40.05 21.08 -4.79
N VAL A 337 39.93 19.84 -4.29
CA VAL A 337 38.65 19.11 -4.21
C VAL A 337 38.01 19.33 -2.84
N ASN A 338 36.87 20.01 -2.83
CA ASN A 338 36.04 20.18 -1.65
C ASN A 338 35.21 18.90 -1.39
N LEU A 339 35.38 18.28 -0.22
CA LEU A 339 34.66 17.04 0.14
C LEU A 339 33.14 17.19 0.14
N ALA A 340 32.61 18.40 0.33
CA ALA A 340 31.17 18.66 0.24
C ALA A 340 30.62 18.47 -1.18
N ASP A 341 31.47 18.58 -2.19
CA ASP A 341 31.13 18.46 -3.61
C ASP A 341 31.41 17.05 -4.15
N VAL A 342 32.01 16.19 -3.34
CA VAL A 342 32.30 14.79 -3.68
C VAL A 342 31.05 13.94 -3.52
N LYS A 343 30.76 13.15 -4.55
CA LYS A 343 29.71 12.15 -4.56
C LYS A 343 30.29 10.75 -4.71
N VAL A 344 29.56 9.78 -4.18
CA VAL A 344 29.78 8.37 -4.38
C VAL A 344 28.70 7.86 -5.33
N SER A 345 29.12 7.29 -6.44
CA SER A 345 28.27 6.49 -7.32
C SER A 345 28.47 5.03 -7.00
N LEU A 346 27.40 4.35 -6.63
CA LEU A 346 27.41 2.91 -6.45
C LEU A 346 26.71 2.25 -7.62
N GLN A 347 27.42 1.37 -8.32
CA GLN A 347 26.99 0.80 -9.61
C GLN A 347 26.98 -0.72 -9.56
N LEU A 348 25.87 -1.32 -10.00
CA LEU A 348 25.81 -2.73 -10.34
C LEU A 348 25.95 -2.89 -11.85
N LEU A 349 27.00 -3.58 -12.26
CA LEU A 349 27.30 -3.89 -13.65
C LEU A 349 26.89 -5.34 -13.95
N GLY A 350 26.25 -5.55 -15.09
CA GLY A 350 25.86 -6.87 -15.59
C GLY A 350 27.01 -7.66 -16.24
N PRO A 351 26.73 -8.88 -16.72
CA PRO A 351 27.72 -9.78 -17.32
C PRO A 351 28.41 -9.25 -18.58
N ASP A 352 27.71 -8.38 -19.33
CA ASP A 352 28.22 -7.68 -20.50
C ASP A 352 28.93 -6.37 -20.16
N GLY A 353 29.05 -6.03 -18.87
CA GLY A 353 29.58 -4.76 -18.38
C GLY A 353 28.58 -3.61 -18.43
N ALA A 354 27.32 -3.84 -18.82
CA ALA A 354 26.30 -2.80 -18.85
C ALA A 354 25.91 -2.37 -17.43
N LEU A 355 25.63 -1.07 -17.26
CA LEU A 355 25.10 -0.55 -16.01
C LEU A 355 23.64 -0.98 -15.83
N LEU A 356 23.35 -1.75 -14.78
CA LEU A 356 22.01 -2.26 -14.50
C LEU A 356 21.28 -1.49 -13.41
N ALA A 357 22.00 -1.02 -12.40
CA ALA A 357 21.45 -0.18 -11.35
C ALA A 357 22.53 0.76 -10.82
N GLN A 358 22.11 1.94 -10.37
CA GLN A 358 22.98 2.97 -9.81
C GLN A 358 22.27 3.72 -8.69
N ASP A 359 23.01 4.09 -7.65
CA ASP A 359 22.60 5.07 -6.63
C ASP A 359 23.75 6.07 -6.41
N ASP A 360 23.46 7.36 -6.53
CA ASP A 360 24.42 8.46 -6.38
C ASP A 360 24.08 9.26 -5.12
N ARG A 361 25.03 9.35 -4.18
CA ARG A 361 24.86 10.09 -2.93
C ARG A 361 26.05 11.00 -2.65
N PRO A 362 25.83 12.15 -1.98
CA PRO A 362 26.93 12.91 -1.41
C PRO A 362 27.77 12.02 -0.48
N LEU A 363 29.09 12.17 -0.52
CA LEU A 363 29.98 11.50 0.44
C LEU A 363 29.68 11.98 1.87
N LEU A 364 29.42 13.28 2.01
CA LEU A 364 29.03 13.91 3.27
C LEU A 364 27.51 14.07 3.33
N ALA A 365 26.82 13.15 4.01
CA ALA A 365 25.41 13.35 4.35
C ALA A 365 25.30 14.39 5.49
N GLN A 366 24.62 15.51 5.23
CA GLN A 366 24.18 16.51 6.23
C GLN A 366 25.28 17.02 7.20
N GLY A 367 26.50 17.27 6.71
CA GLY A 367 27.50 18.04 7.46
C GLY A 367 28.06 17.37 8.73
N ARG A 368 27.85 16.07 8.93
CA ARG A 368 28.57 15.31 9.97
C ARG A 368 29.99 15.02 9.46
N VAL A 369 30.92 15.94 9.73
CA VAL A 369 32.35 15.80 9.42
C VAL A 369 33.11 15.10 10.57
N ASP A 370 32.52 15.02 11.76
CA ASP A 370 33.24 14.67 12.99
C ASP A 370 33.02 13.23 13.51
N ALA A 371 32.22 12.40 12.81
CA ALA A 371 31.96 11.01 13.21
C ALA A 371 32.67 10.05 12.25
N ALA A 372 33.85 9.56 12.67
CA ALA A 372 34.53 8.45 11.99
C ALA A 372 34.15 7.11 12.67
N PRO A 373 33.84 6.05 11.90
CA PRO A 373 33.77 6.01 10.44
C PRO A 373 32.52 6.71 9.89
N HIS A 374 32.62 7.27 8.68
CA HIS A 374 31.46 7.80 7.97
C HIS A 374 30.74 6.65 7.27
N VAL A 375 29.52 6.38 7.69
CA VAL A 375 28.73 5.22 7.23
C VAL A 375 27.55 5.69 6.40
N THR A 376 27.41 5.14 5.20
CA THR A 376 26.30 5.47 4.28
C THR A 376 25.73 4.21 3.66
N SER A 377 24.41 4.03 3.73
CA SER A 377 23.69 2.95 3.03
C SER A 377 23.11 3.42 1.69
N TYR A 378 23.10 2.52 0.73
CA TYR A 378 22.63 2.75 -0.64
C TYR A 378 21.48 1.80 -0.98
N GLY A 379 20.70 2.12 -2.01
CA GLY A 379 19.60 1.26 -2.46
C GLY A 379 19.57 1.12 -3.98
N LEU A 380 20.00 -0.04 -4.48
CA LEU A 380 19.92 -0.35 -5.90
C LEU A 380 18.70 -1.25 -6.16
N ALA A 381 17.73 -0.74 -6.91
CA ALA A 381 16.60 -1.53 -7.39
C ALA A 381 17.08 -2.51 -8.48
N LEU A 382 16.86 -3.80 -8.28
CA LEU A 382 17.28 -4.82 -9.23
C LEU A 382 16.18 -5.07 -10.27
N PRO A 383 16.54 -5.29 -11.56
CA PRO A 383 15.58 -5.74 -12.57
C PRO A 383 14.84 -7.01 -12.13
N ASN A 384 13.56 -7.15 -12.50
CA ASN A 384 12.74 -8.32 -12.16
C ASN A 384 13.35 -9.65 -12.63
N VAL A 385 14.12 -9.60 -13.72
CA VAL A 385 14.84 -10.75 -14.28
C VAL A 385 16.30 -10.37 -14.43
N LEU A 386 17.18 -11.16 -13.81
CA LEU A 386 18.63 -11.06 -13.96
C LEU A 386 19.05 -12.12 -14.98
N ALA A 387 19.81 -11.70 -16.00
CA ALA A 387 20.41 -12.62 -16.95
C ALA A 387 21.45 -13.51 -16.24
N PRO A 388 21.67 -14.76 -16.67
CA PRO A 388 22.75 -15.57 -16.14
C PRO A 388 24.12 -14.94 -16.42
N GLY A 389 25.04 -15.04 -15.47
CA GLY A 389 26.42 -14.56 -15.61
C GLY A 389 26.97 -13.87 -14.38
N ASP A 390 28.13 -13.24 -14.54
CA ASP A 390 28.86 -12.59 -13.46
C ASP A 390 28.54 -11.10 -13.38
N TYR A 391 28.12 -10.66 -12.21
CA TYR A 391 27.77 -9.29 -11.88
C TYR A 391 28.85 -8.68 -11.00
N ARG A 392 29.06 -7.38 -11.14
CA ARG A 392 30.05 -6.65 -10.33
C ARG A 392 29.42 -5.43 -9.69
N LEU A 393 29.52 -5.33 -8.36
CA LEU A 393 29.21 -4.12 -7.62
C LEU A 393 30.48 -3.29 -7.48
N ALA A 394 30.42 -2.02 -7.85
CA ALA A 394 31.54 -1.09 -7.77
C ALA A 394 31.14 0.25 -7.16
N ALA A 395 32.07 0.83 -6.39
CA ALA A 395 31.98 2.20 -5.87
C ALA A 395 32.91 3.12 -6.65
N ILE A 396 32.43 4.31 -6.98
CA ILE A 396 33.17 5.35 -7.70
C ILE A 396 33.04 6.65 -6.90
N LEU A 397 34.16 7.35 -6.71
CA LEU A 397 34.14 8.73 -6.25
C LEU A 397 34.23 9.67 -7.44
N TYR A 398 33.47 10.76 -7.41
CA TYR A 398 33.56 11.79 -8.43
C TYR A 398 33.26 13.19 -7.86
N ASP A 399 33.83 14.20 -8.51
CA ASP A 399 33.58 15.61 -8.21
C ASP A 399 32.39 16.11 -9.05
N ALA A 400 31.28 16.42 -8.38
CA ALA A 400 30.04 16.82 -9.05
C ALA A 400 30.04 18.27 -9.57
N THR A 401 31.07 19.07 -9.24
CA THR A 401 31.19 20.46 -9.70
C THR A 401 31.86 20.57 -11.06
N ARG A 402 32.58 19.51 -11.47
CA ARG A 402 33.27 19.48 -12.76
C ARG A 402 32.30 19.10 -13.87
N ALA A 403 32.42 19.77 -15.01
CA ALA A 403 31.48 19.62 -16.13
C ALA A 403 31.38 18.19 -16.70
N ASP A 404 32.38 17.36 -16.46
CA ASP A 404 32.46 15.95 -16.87
C ASP A 404 32.15 14.96 -15.74
N ASN A 405 31.82 15.43 -14.53
CA ASN A 405 31.75 14.61 -13.31
C ASN A 405 33.01 13.75 -13.15
N ALA A 406 34.19 14.37 -13.29
CA ALA A 406 35.47 13.66 -13.30
C ALA A 406 35.59 12.70 -12.10
N ARG A 407 35.88 11.43 -12.41
CA ARG A 407 36.14 10.40 -11.41
C ARG A 407 37.43 10.70 -10.67
N ILE A 408 37.39 10.51 -9.35
CA ILE A 408 38.55 10.62 -8.48
C ILE A 408 39.21 9.23 -8.46
N ALA A 409 40.44 9.16 -8.94
CA ALA A 409 41.17 7.90 -8.98
C ALA A 409 41.55 7.41 -7.57
N THR A 410 41.67 6.11 -7.43
CA THR A 410 42.38 5.47 -6.32
C THR A 410 43.87 5.83 -6.37
N ALA A 411 44.57 5.71 -5.25
CA ALA A 411 46.03 5.88 -5.19
C ALA A 411 46.78 4.87 -6.10
N ALA A 412 46.14 3.74 -6.43
CA ALA A 412 46.64 2.76 -7.39
C ALA A 412 46.31 3.09 -8.86
N GLY A 413 45.63 4.21 -9.12
CA GLY A 413 45.29 4.69 -10.48
C GLY A 413 44.00 4.13 -11.08
N ALA A 414 43.27 3.26 -10.37
CA ALA A 414 41.94 2.79 -10.80
C ALA A 414 40.87 3.88 -10.60
N ASP A 415 39.87 3.95 -11.46
CA ASP A 415 38.78 4.93 -11.40
C ASP A 415 37.52 4.42 -10.69
N GLN A 416 37.56 3.19 -10.19
CA GLN A 416 36.50 2.52 -9.44
C GLN A 416 37.07 1.45 -8.51
N VAL A 417 36.33 1.10 -7.46
CA VAL A 417 36.67 0.04 -6.51
C VAL A 417 35.62 -1.07 -6.57
N THR A 418 36.04 -2.31 -6.79
CA THR A 418 35.12 -3.46 -6.80
C THR A 418 34.80 -3.86 -5.36
N LEU A 419 33.52 -3.89 -5.01
CA LEU A 419 33.04 -4.25 -3.68
C LEU A 419 32.69 -5.74 -3.57
N ALA A 420 32.02 -6.26 -4.58
CA ALA A 420 31.54 -7.64 -4.61
C ALA A 420 31.37 -8.13 -6.04
N GLN A 421 31.40 -9.44 -6.19
CA GLN A 421 31.04 -10.15 -7.42
C GLN A 421 29.94 -11.16 -7.10
N PHE A 422 28.96 -11.28 -7.98
CA PHE A 422 27.86 -12.22 -7.83
C PHE A 422 27.72 -13.04 -9.10
N THR A 423 27.50 -14.34 -8.97
CA THR A 423 27.22 -15.20 -10.12
C THR A 423 25.76 -15.61 -10.08
N VAL A 424 25.01 -15.24 -11.13
CA VAL A 424 23.62 -15.66 -11.32
C VAL A 424 23.62 -16.89 -12.22
N ALA A 425 23.18 -18.03 -11.68
CA ALA A 425 23.09 -19.27 -12.43
C ALA A 425 21.98 -19.22 -13.51
N PRO A 426 22.12 -19.98 -14.61
CA PRO A 426 21.01 -20.22 -15.53
C PRO A 426 19.81 -20.80 -14.77
N ARG A 427 18.60 -20.35 -15.09
CA ARG A 427 17.39 -21.04 -14.60
C ARG A 427 17.29 -22.37 -15.33
N ASP A 428 17.49 -23.47 -14.60
CA ASP A 428 17.18 -24.81 -15.10
C ASP A 428 15.68 -24.85 -15.45
N GLY A 429 15.34 -24.76 -16.75
CA GLY A 429 13.95 -24.86 -17.22
C GLY A 429 13.53 -23.93 -18.37
N ALA A 430 14.35 -22.97 -18.82
CA ALA A 430 13.95 -22.08 -19.92
C ALA A 430 13.79 -22.76 -21.30
N ALA A 431 14.13 -24.05 -21.43
CA ALA A 431 13.97 -24.81 -22.67
C ALA A 431 12.56 -25.39 -22.89
N GLU A 432 11.65 -25.38 -21.89
CA GLU A 432 10.31 -25.96 -22.06
C GLU A 432 9.16 -24.93 -22.26
N GLU A 433 9.42 -23.63 -22.07
CA GLU A 433 8.38 -22.59 -22.19
C GLU A 433 8.32 -21.90 -23.56
N GLU A 434 9.23 -22.21 -24.48
CA GLU A 434 9.16 -21.69 -25.87
C GLU A 434 8.36 -22.61 -26.83
N GLU A 435 7.82 -23.74 -26.32
CA GLU A 435 7.03 -24.70 -27.11
C GLU A 435 5.61 -24.96 -26.56
N ARG A 436 5.06 -24.06 -25.73
CA ARG A 436 3.63 -24.02 -25.34
C ARG A 436 3.06 -22.63 -25.46
#